data_AF-A0A7M2GIR5-F1
#
_entry.id   AF-A0A7M2GIR5-F1
#
_cell.length_a   1.000
_cell.length_b   1.000
_cell.length_c   1.000
_cell.angle_alpha   90.00
_cell.angle_beta   90.00
_cell.angle_gamma   90.00
#
_symmetry.space_group_name_H-M   'P 1'
#
loop_
_entity.id
_entity.type
_entity.pdbx_description
1 polymer ?
#
loop_
_entity_poly.entity_id
_entity_poly.type
_entity_poly.pdbx_seq_one_letter_code
_entity_poly.pdbx_strand_id
1 'polypeptide(L)'
;MTDTSKRDLARLLTRARRAIEDPARLVEHDRAALLGALASAETHVAGSPMPWSLEIHIASVEHRHGLNHYVALTSAELMSEVAAYCRECWTEISDARDPATLDDETVASSYFDNREDEHLSTDRIELGASPPAAGYLLETGWYCVLANAHLSTSTADLLDQWCSKEATDRPLNIASSIYGWFVPTRQIDPGTHDQLPDDLLAAIRFGRERGFDHILFDCDAGTADGLPVHSW
;
A
#
# COMPACT_ATOMS: atom_id res chain seq x y z
N MET A 1 2.98 -4.79 -14.27
CA MET A 1 3.03 -4.22 -12.91
C MET A 1 4.34 -4.63 -12.27
N THR A 2 5.21 -3.67 -11.99
CA THR A 2 6.50 -3.95 -11.36
C THR A 2 6.28 -4.20 -9.88
N ASP A 3 6.38 -5.46 -9.49
CA ASP A 3 6.64 -5.87 -8.12
C ASP A 3 7.82 -5.04 -7.60
N THR A 4 7.56 -4.06 -6.72
CA THR A 4 8.60 -3.15 -6.25
C THR A 4 9.47 -3.96 -5.31
N SER A 5 10.55 -4.52 -5.86
CA SER A 5 11.42 -5.39 -5.08
C SER A 5 12.02 -4.62 -3.90
N LYS A 6 12.35 -5.30 -2.79
CA LYS A 6 13.08 -4.73 -1.64
C LYS A 6 14.30 -3.89 -2.05
N ARG A 7 14.92 -4.23 -3.19
CA ARG A 7 16.05 -3.50 -3.80
C ARG A 7 15.64 -2.14 -4.37
N ASP A 8 14.44 -2.00 -4.91
CA ASP A 8 13.95 -0.74 -5.48
C ASP A 8 13.54 0.25 -4.38
N LEU A 9 12.92 -0.25 -3.31
CA LEU A 9 12.67 0.56 -2.11
C LEU A 9 14.00 1.03 -1.47
N ALA A 10 14.99 0.15 -1.35
CA ALA A 10 16.31 0.54 -0.83
C ALA A 10 17.01 1.60 -1.70
N ARG A 11 16.87 1.51 -3.03
CA ARG A 11 17.37 2.54 -3.96
C ARG A 11 16.63 3.86 -3.81
N LEU A 12 15.31 3.84 -3.63
CA LEU A 12 14.51 5.03 -3.39
C LEU A 12 14.92 5.73 -2.08
N LEU A 13 15.04 4.97 -0.98
CA LEU A 13 15.52 5.49 0.30
C LEU A 13 16.93 6.07 0.21
N THR A 14 17.83 5.43 -0.56
CA THR A 14 19.18 5.97 -0.79
C THR A 14 19.15 7.30 -1.54
N ARG A 15 18.26 7.44 -2.53
CA ARG A 15 18.07 8.70 -3.26
C ARG A 15 17.48 9.78 -2.35
N ALA A 16 16.48 9.43 -1.54
CA ALA A 16 15.88 10.34 -0.57
C ALA A 16 16.91 10.85 0.46
N ARG A 17 17.72 9.96 1.04
CA ARG A 17 18.81 10.34 1.96
C ARG A 17 19.79 11.30 1.31
N ARG A 18 20.25 11.02 0.09
CA ARG A 18 21.19 11.92 -0.63
C ARG A 18 20.60 13.30 -0.88
N ALA A 19 19.29 13.38 -1.17
CA ALA A 19 18.60 14.64 -1.37
C ALA A 19 18.48 15.46 -0.07
N ILE A 20 18.40 14.79 1.09
CA ILE A 20 18.42 15.43 2.42
C ILE A 20 19.83 15.90 2.78
N GLU A 21 20.86 15.10 2.48
CA GLU A 21 22.27 15.43 2.76
C GLU A 21 22.81 16.59 1.91
N ASP A 22 22.36 16.71 0.67
CA ASP A 22 22.79 17.77 -0.25
C ASP A 22 21.61 18.39 -1.02
N PRO A 23 20.79 19.23 -0.35
CA PRO A 23 19.58 19.80 -0.96
C PRO A 23 19.89 20.73 -2.14
N ALA A 24 21.08 21.34 -2.15
CA ALA A 24 21.51 22.28 -3.18
C ALA A 24 21.78 21.62 -4.54
N ARG A 25 22.05 20.31 -4.55
CA ARG A 25 22.23 19.53 -5.78
C ARG A 25 20.92 18.98 -6.37
N LEU A 26 19.79 19.13 -5.68
CA LEU A 26 18.50 18.64 -6.16
C LEU A 26 17.80 19.69 -7.02
N VAL A 27 17.81 19.51 -8.34
CA VAL A 27 17.06 20.37 -9.27
C VAL A 27 15.55 20.10 -9.18
N GLU A 28 14.73 21.10 -9.57
CA GLU A 28 13.27 21.06 -9.38
C GLU A 28 12.58 19.85 -10.02
N HIS A 29 13.03 19.44 -11.23
CA HIS A 29 12.52 18.25 -11.90
C HIS A 29 12.82 16.96 -11.11
N ASP A 30 14.04 16.84 -10.57
CA ASP A 30 14.47 15.69 -9.77
C ASP A 30 13.77 15.65 -8.40
N ARG A 31 13.45 16.83 -7.83
CA ARG A 31 12.64 16.97 -6.63
C ARG A 31 11.23 16.45 -6.84
N ALA A 32 10.55 16.92 -7.89
CA ALA A 32 9.20 16.47 -8.22
C ALA A 32 9.14 14.95 -8.50
N ALA A 33 10.12 14.43 -9.25
CA ALA A 33 10.24 13.00 -9.53
C ALA A 33 10.50 12.16 -8.26
N LEU A 34 11.33 12.65 -7.34
CA LEU A 34 11.60 11.99 -6.06
C LEU A 34 10.35 11.98 -5.16
N LEU A 35 9.64 13.10 -5.06
CA LEU A 35 8.39 13.19 -4.30
C LEU A 35 7.31 12.25 -4.87
N GLY A 36 7.15 12.21 -6.20
CA GLY A 36 6.22 11.28 -6.84
C GLY A 36 6.59 9.81 -6.61
N ALA A 37 7.88 9.49 -6.64
CA ALA A 37 8.36 8.14 -6.33
C ALA A 37 8.13 7.75 -4.86
N LEU A 38 8.32 8.68 -3.92
CA LEU A 38 8.02 8.47 -2.50
C LEU A 38 6.52 8.25 -2.26
N ALA A 39 5.66 9.12 -2.80
CA ALA A 39 4.21 8.97 -2.68
C ALA A 39 3.69 7.65 -3.28
N SER A 40 4.26 7.22 -4.40
CA SER A 40 3.92 5.93 -5.02
C SER A 40 4.35 4.76 -4.13
N ALA A 41 5.54 4.82 -3.53
CA ALA A 41 6.02 3.81 -2.61
C ALA A 41 5.21 3.76 -1.31
N GLU A 42 4.80 4.91 -0.77
CA GLU A 42 3.92 5.00 0.40
C GLU A 42 2.57 4.33 0.13
N THR A 43 1.94 4.66 -0.99
CA THR A 43 0.67 4.03 -1.42
C THR A 43 0.83 2.52 -1.57
N HIS A 44 1.95 2.07 -2.15
CA HIS A 44 2.23 0.65 -2.36
C HIS A 44 2.46 -0.12 -1.05
N VAL A 45 3.22 0.45 -0.11
CA VAL A 45 3.47 -0.16 1.21
C VAL A 45 2.21 -0.19 2.06
N ALA A 46 1.38 0.87 2.00
CA ALA A 46 0.12 0.93 2.74
C ALA A 46 -0.95 -0.03 2.20
N GLY A 47 -0.95 -0.28 0.88
CA GLY A 47 -1.97 -1.09 0.21
C GLY A 47 -1.63 -2.57 0.04
N SER A 48 -0.38 -2.99 0.29
CA SER A 48 0.07 -4.37 0.01
C SER A 48 0.32 -5.13 1.33
N PRO A 49 -0.11 -6.40 1.44
CA PRO A 49 0.35 -7.25 2.54
C PRO A 49 1.89 -7.34 2.49
N MET A 50 2.51 -7.25 3.68
CA MET A 50 3.96 -7.07 3.81
C MET A 50 4.72 -8.16 3.01
N PRO A 51 5.44 -7.80 1.93
CA PRO A 51 5.97 -8.79 0.98
C PRO A 51 7.30 -9.40 1.43
N TRP A 52 7.81 -9.02 2.59
CA TRP A 52 9.02 -9.57 3.20
C TRP A 52 8.77 -9.87 4.68
N SER A 53 9.53 -10.81 5.24
CA SER A 53 9.46 -11.08 6.67
C SER A 53 10.06 -9.93 7.47
N LEU A 54 9.42 -9.64 8.60
CA LEU A 54 9.87 -8.65 9.56
C LEU A 54 10.13 -9.36 10.89
N GLU A 55 11.36 -9.27 11.37
CA GLU A 55 11.68 -9.67 12.72
C GLU A 55 11.26 -8.56 13.68
N ILE A 56 10.45 -8.90 14.68
CA ILE A 56 10.08 -8.01 15.79
C ILE A 56 10.54 -8.62 17.10
N HIS A 57 10.96 -7.77 18.02
CA HIS A 57 11.32 -8.12 19.38
C HIS A 57 10.19 -7.68 20.30
N ILE A 58 9.79 -8.57 21.21
CA ILE A 58 8.70 -8.32 22.17
C ILE A 58 9.25 -8.51 23.57
N ALA A 59 8.92 -7.59 24.47
CA ALA A 59 9.11 -7.75 25.91
C ALA A 59 7.75 -7.77 26.59
N SER A 60 7.58 -8.69 27.51
CA SER A 60 6.40 -8.86 28.34
C SER A 60 6.80 -8.64 29.78
N VAL A 61 6.28 -7.58 30.40
CA VAL A 61 6.49 -7.26 31.80
C VAL A 61 5.21 -7.61 32.57
N GLU A 62 5.28 -8.69 33.33
CA GLU A 62 4.24 -9.08 34.27
C GLU A 62 4.46 -8.34 35.59
N HIS A 63 3.45 -7.62 36.06
CA HIS A 63 3.51 -6.87 37.32
C HIS A 63 2.17 -6.90 38.06
N ARG A 64 2.13 -6.37 39.29
CA ARG A 64 0.95 -6.43 40.18
C ARG A 64 -0.37 -5.88 39.62
N HIS A 65 -0.32 -5.10 38.54
CA HIS A 65 -1.49 -4.48 37.90
C HIS A 65 -1.86 -5.10 36.54
N GLY A 66 -1.11 -6.10 36.07
CA GLY A 66 -1.36 -6.78 34.81
C GLY A 66 -0.09 -7.04 34.01
N LEU A 67 -0.22 -6.94 32.70
CA LEU A 67 0.81 -7.28 31.73
C LEU A 67 1.00 -6.11 30.77
N ASN A 68 2.24 -5.64 30.65
CA ASN A 68 2.64 -4.68 29.63
C ASN A 68 3.45 -5.37 28.54
N HIS A 69 3.14 -5.05 27.28
CA HIS A 69 3.92 -5.49 26.13
C HIS A 69 4.63 -4.31 25.49
N TYR A 70 5.92 -4.47 25.24
CA TYR A 70 6.74 -3.57 24.46
C TYR A 70 7.14 -4.29 23.17
N VAL A 71 7.12 -3.59 22.05
CA VAL A 71 7.45 -4.15 20.73
C VAL A 71 8.38 -3.21 20.00
N ALA A 72 9.47 -3.73 19.47
CA ALA A 72 10.42 -2.96 18.67
C ALA A 72 11.00 -3.77 17.51
N LEU A 73 11.62 -3.07 16.54
CA LEU A 73 12.24 -3.71 15.38
C LEU A 73 13.65 -4.24 15.68
N THR A 74 14.25 -3.77 16.78
CA THR A 74 15.57 -4.22 17.22
C THR A 74 15.57 -4.51 18.71
N SER A 75 16.46 -5.40 19.13
CA SER A 75 16.66 -5.69 20.56
C SER A 75 17.06 -4.44 21.36
N ALA A 76 17.84 -3.53 20.77
CA ALA A 76 18.30 -2.33 21.46
C ALA A 76 17.15 -1.34 21.71
N GLU A 77 16.29 -1.11 20.72
CA GLU A 77 15.09 -0.30 20.88
C GLU A 77 14.12 -0.92 21.89
N LEU A 78 13.96 -2.26 21.87
CA LEU A 78 13.15 -2.95 22.86
C LEU A 78 13.68 -2.74 24.27
N MET A 79 14.99 -2.89 24.47
CA MET A 79 15.61 -2.69 25.78
C MET A 79 15.54 -1.24 26.25
N SER A 80 15.60 -0.26 25.35
CA SER A 80 15.39 1.15 25.68
C SER A 80 13.98 1.39 26.25
N GLU A 81 12.95 0.79 25.65
CA GLU A 81 11.55 0.90 26.14
C GLU A 81 11.37 0.22 27.51
N VAL A 82 11.91 -0.99 27.68
CA VAL A 82 11.87 -1.71 28.97
C VAL A 82 12.62 -0.95 30.05
N ALA A 83 13.80 -0.43 29.73
CA ALA A 83 14.58 0.37 30.66
C ALA A 83 13.85 1.65 31.04
N ALA A 84 13.18 2.33 30.11
CA ALA A 84 12.36 3.50 30.43
C ALA A 84 11.31 3.19 31.51
N TYR A 85 10.58 2.08 31.37
CA TYR A 85 9.67 1.59 32.41
C TYR A 85 10.37 1.35 33.76
N CYS A 86 11.51 0.65 33.75
CA CYS A 86 12.27 0.38 34.97
C CYS A 86 12.81 1.67 35.63
N ARG A 87 13.18 2.69 34.85
CA ARG A 87 13.61 4.00 35.37
C ARG A 87 12.47 4.74 36.03
N GLU A 88 11.26 4.69 35.45
CA GLU A 88 10.06 5.28 36.04
C GLU A 88 9.70 4.61 37.37
N CYS A 89 9.84 3.28 37.44
CA CYS A 89 9.53 2.49 38.63
C CYS A 89 10.73 2.31 39.58
N TRP A 90 11.88 2.94 39.32
CA TRP A 90 13.13 2.64 40.04
C TRP A 90 13.05 2.84 41.55
N THR A 91 12.21 3.78 42.00
CA THR A 91 12.00 4.01 43.44
C THR A 91 11.34 2.84 44.16
N GLU A 92 10.75 1.89 43.43
CA GLU A 92 10.13 0.68 43.99
C GLU A 92 11.18 -0.39 44.38
N ILE A 93 12.41 -0.29 43.87
CA ILE A 93 13.53 -1.14 44.29
C ILE A 93 14.44 -0.36 45.26
N SER A 94 14.98 -1.04 46.28
CA SER A 94 15.88 -0.42 47.26
C SER A 94 17.32 -0.33 46.74
N ASP A 95 17.51 0.14 45.50
CA ASP A 95 18.81 0.34 44.87
C ASP A 95 19.24 1.82 44.96
N ALA A 96 20.44 2.07 45.49
CA ALA A 96 20.96 3.42 45.72
C ALA A 96 21.62 4.06 44.48
N ARG A 97 21.80 3.30 43.39
CA ARG A 97 22.39 3.81 42.14
C ARG A 97 21.40 4.74 41.42
N ASP A 98 21.94 5.73 40.70
CA ASP A 98 21.15 6.59 39.82
C ASP A 98 20.87 5.86 38.49
N PRO A 99 19.60 5.54 38.18
CA PRO A 99 19.25 4.79 36.97
C PRO A 99 19.52 5.54 35.66
N ALA A 100 19.69 6.87 35.70
CA ALA A 100 20.05 7.66 34.52
C ALA A 100 21.51 7.46 34.08
N THR A 101 22.35 6.90 34.96
CA THR A 101 23.78 6.67 34.70
C THR A 101 24.09 5.25 34.21
N LEU A 102 23.08 4.37 34.22
CA LEU A 102 23.20 2.96 33.88
C LEU A 102 22.70 2.72 32.44
N ASP A 103 23.34 1.78 31.74
CA ASP A 103 22.85 1.27 30.46
C ASP A 103 21.53 0.50 30.62
N ASP A 104 20.79 0.35 29.51
CA ASP A 104 19.43 -0.16 29.51
C ASP A 104 19.34 -1.61 30.01
N GLU A 105 20.32 -2.45 29.67
CA GLU A 105 20.40 -3.82 30.15
C GLU A 105 20.66 -3.89 31.67
N THR A 106 21.56 -3.04 32.18
CA THR A 106 21.87 -2.97 33.62
C THR A 106 20.69 -2.44 34.42
N VAL A 107 19.95 -1.47 33.89
CA VAL A 107 18.71 -0.97 34.51
C VAL A 107 17.68 -2.10 34.59
N ALA A 108 17.39 -2.77 33.47
CA ALA A 108 16.37 -3.81 33.44
C ALA A 108 16.71 -4.97 34.38
N SER A 109 17.94 -5.51 34.29
CA SER A 109 18.39 -6.62 35.16
C SER A 109 18.31 -6.24 36.64
N SER A 110 18.84 -5.07 37.03
CA SER A 110 18.82 -4.63 38.42
C SER A 110 17.40 -4.46 38.97
N TYR A 111 16.46 -3.98 38.14
CA TYR A 111 15.07 -3.83 38.56
C TYR A 111 14.40 -5.18 38.80
N PHE A 112 14.44 -6.08 37.83
CA PHE A 112 13.76 -7.38 37.94
C PHE A 112 14.45 -8.34 38.93
N ASP A 113 15.77 -8.24 39.13
CA ASP A 113 16.48 -9.04 40.15
C ASP A 113 16.09 -8.64 41.58
N ASN A 114 15.62 -7.40 41.80
CA ASN A 114 15.19 -6.88 43.10
C ASN A 114 13.66 -6.89 43.28
N ARG A 115 12.89 -7.43 42.32
CA ARG A 115 11.42 -7.58 42.38
C ARG A 115 11.06 -9.05 42.26
N GLU A 116 10.62 -9.68 43.35
CA GLU A 116 10.24 -11.11 43.32
C GLU A 116 8.89 -11.37 42.64
N ASP A 117 8.03 -10.34 42.52
CA ASP A 117 6.66 -10.40 42.01
C ASP A 117 6.50 -9.81 40.59
N GLU A 118 7.58 -9.32 39.97
CA GLU A 118 7.57 -8.84 38.60
C GLU A 118 8.52 -9.65 37.73
N HIS A 119 8.10 -9.94 36.50
CA HIS A 119 8.90 -10.75 35.60
C HIS A 119 8.97 -10.14 34.21
N LEU A 120 10.19 -10.06 33.68
CA LEU A 120 10.46 -9.71 32.30
C LEU A 120 10.71 -10.98 31.50
N SER A 121 9.96 -11.16 30.43
CA SER A 121 10.26 -12.14 29.40
C SER A 121 10.40 -11.45 28.04
N THR A 122 11.36 -11.91 27.24
CA THR A 122 11.58 -11.40 25.89
C THR A 122 11.40 -12.51 24.88
N ASP A 123 10.73 -12.20 23.77
CA ASP A 123 10.57 -13.10 22.64
C ASP A 123 10.92 -12.40 21.33
N ARG A 124 11.18 -13.21 20.31
CA ARG A 124 11.49 -12.75 18.97
C ARG A 124 10.58 -13.44 17.99
N ILE A 125 9.73 -12.66 17.35
CA ILE A 125 8.74 -13.16 16.40
C ILE A 125 9.17 -12.73 15.00
N GLU A 126 9.32 -13.70 14.11
CA GLU A 126 9.36 -13.41 12.69
C GLU A 126 7.91 -13.28 12.21
N LEU A 127 7.48 -12.05 11.93
CA LEU A 127 6.29 -11.82 11.12
C LEU A 127 6.65 -12.27 9.71
N GLY A 128 6.23 -13.48 9.36
CA GLY A 128 6.49 -14.04 8.05
C GLY A 128 6.05 -13.06 6.97
N ALA A 129 6.80 -13.02 5.85
CA ALA A 129 6.27 -12.42 4.64
C ALA A 129 4.91 -13.08 4.43
N SER A 130 3.84 -12.30 4.35
CA SER A 130 2.59 -12.90 3.93
C SER A 130 2.84 -13.29 2.48
N PRO A 131 2.97 -14.60 2.12
CA PRO A 131 3.00 -14.92 0.71
C PRO A 131 1.73 -14.29 0.14
N PRO A 132 1.76 -13.66 -1.06
CA PRO A 132 0.51 -13.37 -1.74
C PRO A 132 -0.24 -14.69 -1.74
N ALA A 133 -1.36 -14.75 -1.00
CA ALA A 133 -1.98 -16.01 -0.67
C ALA A 133 -2.18 -16.77 -1.98
N ALA A 134 -1.75 -18.03 -2.04
CA ALA A 134 -2.07 -18.92 -3.16
C ALA A 134 -3.56 -19.33 -3.12
N GLY A 135 -4.44 -18.42 -2.74
CA GLY A 135 -5.87 -18.45 -2.98
C GLY A 135 -6.16 -17.17 -3.74
N TYR A 136 -6.87 -17.28 -4.87
CA TYR A 136 -7.26 -16.18 -5.76
C TYR A 136 -7.17 -14.83 -5.06
N LEU A 137 -6.07 -14.10 -5.28
CA LEU A 137 -5.88 -12.76 -4.74
C LEU A 137 -7.17 -12.01 -5.05
N LEU A 138 -7.80 -11.44 -4.03
CA LEU A 138 -8.91 -10.55 -4.25
C LEU A 138 -8.39 -9.43 -5.15
N GLU A 139 -8.78 -9.48 -6.42
CA GLU A 139 -8.43 -8.44 -7.37
C GLU A 139 -9.23 -7.20 -6.97
N THR A 140 -8.51 -6.19 -6.48
CA THR A 140 -9.06 -4.89 -6.16
C THR A 140 -8.59 -3.92 -7.23
N GLY A 141 -9.49 -3.05 -7.67
CA GLY A 141 -9.22 -2.10 -8.74
C GLY A 141 -10.10 -0.87 -8.61
N TRP A 142 -9.68 0.19 -9.30
CA TRP A 142 -10.36 1.47 -9.33
C TRP A 142 -11.21 1.54 -10.58
N TYR A 143 -12.44 2.03 -10.46
CA TYR A 143 -13.28 2.32 -11.60
C TYR A 143 -13.69 3.78 -11.62
N CYS A 144 -13.88 4.31 -12.83
CA CYS A 144 -14.44 5.63 -13.07
C CYS A 144 -15.84 5.49 -13.67
N VAL A 145 -16.77 6.33 -13.25
CA VAL A 145 -18.12 6.38 -13.84
C VAL A 145 -18.20 7.59 -14.78
N LEU A 146 -18.55 7.35 -16.03
CA LEU A 146 -18.65 8.35 -17.09
C LEU A 146 -20.03 8.30 -17.75
N ALA A 147 -20.52 9.44 -18.21
CA ALA A 147 -21.71 9.49 -19.04
C ALA A 147 -21.55 8.59 -20.27
N ASN A 148 -22.57 7.79 -20.55
CA ASN A 148 -22.64 7.00 -21.79
C ASN A 148 -22.70 7.88 -23.06
N ALA A 149 -22.95 9.19 -22.93
CA ALA A 149 -22.75 10.22 -23.95
C ALA A 149 -21.32 10.26 -24.52
N HIS A 150 -20.32 9.68 -23.84
CA HIS A 150 -18.96 9.53 -24.38
C HIS A 150 -18.81 8.44 -25.44
N LEU A 151 -19.86 7.67 -25.69
CA LEU A 151 -19.91 6.67 -26.73
C LEU A 151 -20.93 7.08 -27.79
N SER A 152 -20.60 6.87 -29.05
CA SER A 152 -21.56 6.96 -30.15
C SER A 152 -22.62 5.86 -30.03
N THR A 153 -23.80 6.09 -30.62
CA THR A 153 -24.87 5.09 -30.68
C THR A 153 -24.39 3.78 -31.31
N SER A 154 -23.58 3.84 -32.36
CA SER A 154 -22.99 2.66 -32.99
C SER A 154 -22.07 1.87 -32.06
N THR A 155 -21.33 2.56 -31.19
CA THR A 155 -20.47 1.92 -30.19
C THR A 155 -21.30 1.30 -29.08
N ALA A 156 -22.36 1.97 -28.61
CA ALA A 156 -23.30 1.41 -27.64
C ALA A 156 -23.96 0.13 -28.16
N ASP A 157 -24.49 0.14 -29.39
CA ASP A 157 -25.08 -1.05 -30.04
C ASP A 157 -24.07 -2.21 -30.15
N LEU A 158 -22.80 -1.88 -30.42
CA LEU A 158 -21.72 -2.87 -30.51
C LEU A 158 -21.42 -3.49 -29.14
N LEU A 159 -21.40 -2.70 -28.07
CA LEU A 159 -21.23 -3.19 -26.70
C LEU A 159 -22.39 -4.11 -26.28
N ASP A 160 -23.63 -3.79 -26.64
CA ASP A 160 -24.78 -4.67 -26.38
C ASP A 160 -24.66 -6.02 -27.12
N GLN A 161 -24.21 -5.98 -28.37
CA GLN A 161 -23.94 -7.20 -29.14
C GLN A 161 -22.82 -8.04 -28.51
N TRP A 162 -21.77 -7.40 -27.98
CA TRP A 162 -20.70 -8.12 -27.29
C TRP A 162 -21.19 -8.74 -25.99
N CYS A 163 -21.98 -8.02 -25.18
CA CYS A 163 -22.56 -8.56 -23.95
C CYS A 163 -23.42 -9.81 -24.21
N SER A 164 -23.99 -9.94 -25.42
CA SER A 164 -24.83 -11.07 -25.85
C SER A 164 -24.05 -12.29 -26.39
N LYS A 165 -22.74 -12.18 -26.64
CA LYS A 165 -21.89 -13.27 -27.18
C LYS A 165 -21.22 -14.10 -26.08
N GLU A 166 -20.67 -15.28 -26.36
CA GLU A 166 -19.80 -15.98 -25.41
C GLU A 166 -18.49 -15.20 -25.20
N ALA A 167 -17.88 -15.27 -24.01
CA ALA A 167 -16.71 -14.46 -23.67
C ALA A 167 -15.50 -14.71 -24.60
N THR A 168 -15.37 -15.91 -25.16
CA THR A 168 -14.28 -16.27 -26.09
C THR A 168 -14.38 -15.59 -27.45
N ASP A 169 -15.55 -15.07 -27.81
CA ASP A 169 -15.86 -14.58 -29.16
C ASP A 169 -15.92 -13.04 -29.24
N ARG A 170 -15.52 -12.36 -28.15
CA ARG A 170 -15.54 -10.91 -28.01
C ARG A 170 -14.11 -10.36 -28.05
N PRO A 171 -13.89 -9.19 -28.67
CA PRO A 171 -12.57 -8.52 -28.63
C PRO A 171 -12.23 -8.01 -27.23
N LEU A 172 -13.25 -7.67 -26.42
CA LEU A 172 -13.09 -7.28 -25.01
C LEU A 172 -14.10 -7.99 -24.12
N ASN A 173 -13.63 -8.36 -22.93
CA ASN A 173 -14.47 -8.84 -21.84
C ASN A 173 -15.11 -7.65 -21.15
N ILE A 174 -16.30 -7.30 -21.63
CA ILE A 174 -17.16 -6.27 -21.04
C ILE A 174 -18.32 -6.92 -20.29
N ALA A 175 -18.87 -6.20 -19.33
CA ALA A 175 -20.11 -6.57 -18.65
C ALA A 175 -21.16 -5.47 -18.84
N SER A 176 -22.44 -5.84 -18.89
CA SER A 176 -23.55 -4.90 -18.82
C SER A 176 -24.17 -4.86 -17.42
N SER A 177 -24.73 -3.71 -17.09
CA SER A 177 -25.58 -3.47 -15.93
C SER A 177 -26.88 -2.81 -16.40
N ILE A 178 -27.82 -2.56 -15.48
CA ILE A 178 -29.04 -1.81 -15.80
C ILE A 178 -28.77 -0.35 -16.21
N TYR A 179 -27.59 0.18 -15.89
CA TYR A 179 -27.22 1.59 -16.14
C TYR A 179 -26.30 1.76 -17.35
N GLY A 180 -25.71 0.68 -17.87
CA GLY A 180 -24.83 0.69 -19.03
C GLY A 180 -23.69 -0.32 -18.92
N TRP A 181 -22.50 0.00 -19.41
CA TRP A 181 -21.42 -0.99 -19.67
C TRP A 181 -20.18 -0.77 -18.81
N PHE A 182 -19.63 -1.87 -18.30
CA PHE A 182 -18.37 -1.93 -17.59
C PHE A 182 -17.26 -2.39 -18.54
N VAL A 183 -16.29 -1.52 -18.79
CA VAL A 183 -15.25 -1.69 -19.81
C VAL A 183 -13.86 -1.65 -19.16
N PRO A 184 -12.99 -2.65 -19.41
CA PRO A 184 -11.63 -2.63 -18.89
C PRO A 184 -10.75 -1.61 -19.63
N THR A 185 -9.86 -0.94 -18.91
CA THR A 185 -8.94 0.08 -19.46
C THR A 185 -7.55 -0.47 -19.82
N ARG A 186 -7.36 -1.79 -19.64
CA ARG A 186 -6.08 -2.46 -19.88
C ARG A 186 -5.52 -2.18 -21.27
N GLN A 187 -4.21 -2.34 -21.42
CA GLN A 187 -3.57 -2.21 -22.73
C GLN A 187 -4.21 -3.20 -23.72
N ILE A 188 -4.60 -2.66 -24.88
CA ILE A 188 -5.25 -3.40 -25.95
C ILE A 188 -4.17 -4.03 -26.83
N ASP A 189 -4.33 -5.31 -27.14
CA ASP A 189 -3.44 -6.01 -28.04
C ASP A 189 -3.51 -5.40 -29.45
N PRO A 190 -2.38 -5.27 -30.18
CA PRO A 190 -2.37 -4.64 -31.49
C PRO A 190 -3.37 -5.26 -32.50
N GLY A 191 -3.59 -6.57 -32.45
CA GLY A 191 -4.56 -7.26 -33.33
C GLY A 191 -6.03 -7.03 -32.96
N THR A 192 -6.31 -6.56 -31.74
CA THR A 192 -7.66 -6.22 -31.26
C THR A 192 -7.95 -4.74 -31.47
N HIS A 193 -6.90 -3.91 -31.52
CA HIS A 193 -7.01 -2.46 -31.68
C HIS A 193 -7.84 -2.06 -32.92
N ASP A 194 -7.61 -2.72 -34.06
CA ASP A 194 -8.31 -2.42 -35.32
C ASP A 194 -9.80 -2.83 -35.32
N GLN A 195 -10.26 -3.55 -34.29
CA GLN A 195 -11.65 -4.00 -34.14
C GLN A 195 -12.48 -3.08 -33.23
N LEU A 196 -11.84 -2.10 -32.60
CA LEU A 196 -12.43 -1.24 -31.59
C LEU A 196 -12.77 0.14 -32.17
N PRO A 197 -13.97 0.69 -31.90
CA PRO A 197 -14.29 2.06 -32.27
C PRO A 197 -13.38 3.11 -31.62
N ASP A 198 -13.15 4.23 -32.31
CA ASP A 198 -12.23 5.29 -31.86
C ASP A 198 -12.67 5.97 -30.55
N ASP A 199 -13.97 6.14 -30.33
CA ASP A 199 -14.54 6.72 -29.11
C ASP A 199 -14.28 5.81 -27.89
N LEU A 200 -14.45 4.50 -28.06
CA LEU A 200 -14.13 3.48 -27.06
C LEU A 200 -12.63 3.43 -26.76
N LEU A 201 -11.79 3.46 -27.79
CA LEU A 201 -10.32 3.50 -27.64
C LEU A 201 -9.87 4.77 -26.90
N ALA A 202 -10.48 5.92 -27.20
CA ALA A 202 -10.20 7.18 -26.51
C ALA A 202 -10.55 7.09 -25.02
N ALA A 203 -11.71 6.50 -24.68
CA ALA A 203 -12.12 6.30 -23.30
C ALA A 203 -11.22 5.30 -22.55
N ILE A 204 -10.87 4.16 -23.17
CA ILE A 204 -9.93 3.18 -22.60
C ILE A 204 -8.59 3.84 -22.29
N ARG A 205 -8.06 4.63 -23.23
CA ARG A 205 -6.82 5.40 -23.02
C ARG A 205 -6.98 6.41 -21.88
N PHE A 206 -8.08 7.16 -21.85
CA PHE A 206 -8.37 8.12 -20.79
C PHE A 206 -8.37 7.48 -19.41
N GLY A 207 -9.04 6.34 -19.26
CA GLY A 207 -9.10 5.59 -17.99
C GLY A 207 -7.72 5.11 -17.56
N ARG A 208 -6.97 4.50 -18.49
CA ARG A 208 -5.62 3.98 -18.25
C ARG A 208 -4.63 5.07 -17.84
N GLU A 209 -4.62 6.21 -18.53
CA GLU A 209 -3.73 7.34 -18.22
C GLU A 209 -4.00 7.94 -16.84
N ARG A 210 -5.20 7.72 -16.28
CA ARG A 210 -5.61 8.18 -14.95
C ARG A 210 -5.56 7.09 -13.88
N GLY A 211 -5.10 5.89 -14.22
CA GLY A 211 -4.93 4.78 -13.29
C GLY A 211 -6.22 4.06 -12.90
N PHE A 212 -7.31 4.22 -13.66
CA PHE A 212 -8.51 3.41 -13.49
C PHE A 212 -8.33 2.08 -14.21
N ASP A 213 -8.75 0.97 -13.60
CA ASP A 213 -8.75 -0.38 -14.17
C ASP A 213 -9.99 -0.61 -15.05
N HIS A 214 -11.08 0.09 -14.74
CA HIS A 214 -12.35 -0.02 -15.46
C HIS A 214 -13.07 1.32 -15.60
N ILE A 215 -13.94 1.41 -16.59
CA ILE A 215 -14.89 2.50 -16.79
C ILE A 215 -16.30 1.91 -16.77
N LEU A 216 -17.19 2.48 -15.96
CA LEU A 216 -18.62 2.28 -16.07
C LEU A 216 -19.21 3.43 -16.90
N PHE A 217 -19.74 3.12 -18.07
CA PHE A 217 -20.56 4.05 -18.84
C PHE A 217 -21.99 3.99 -18.32
N ASP A 218 -22.45 5.06 -17.69
CA ASP A 218 -23.72 5.17 -17.00
C ASP A 218 -24.58 6.26 -17.67
N CYS A 219 -25.90 6.02 -17.78
CA CYS A 219 -26.84 6.96 -18.38
C CYS A 219 -27.04 8.24 -17.56
N ASP A 220 -26.77 8.22 -16.26
CA ASP A 220 -27.02 9.33 -15.35
C ASP A 220 -25.71 9.99 -14.85
N ALA A 221 -24.56 9.52 -15.33
CA ALA A 221 -23.27 10.07 -14.94
C ALA A 221 -22.91 11.37 -15.67
N GLY A 222 -21.92 12.09 -15.11
CA GLY A 222 -21.39 13.30 -15.70
C GLY A 222 -20.40 13.06 -16.84
N THR A 223 -20.20 14.07 -17.66
CA THR A 223 -19.16 14.06 -18.71
C THR A 223 -17.80 14.48 -18.17
N ALA A 224 -16.74 14.06 -18.86
CA ALA A 224 -15.36 14.44 -18.57
C ALA A 224 -14.74 15.22 -19.73
N ASP A 225 -13.95 16.23 -19.40
CA ASP A 225 -13.14 16.97 -20.37
C ASP A 225 -12.12 16.05 -21.05
N GLY A 226 -11.93 16.23 -22.36
CA GLY A 226 -10.95 15.47 -23.15
C GLY A 226 -11.48 14.17 -23.77
N LEU A 227 -12.78 13.88 -23.61
CA LEU A 227 -13.48 12.83 -24.36
C LEU A 227 -14.57 13.44 -25.25
N PRO A 228 -14.85 12.84 -26.43
CA PRO A 228 -15.95 13.29 -27.27
C PRO A 228 -17.28 13.13 -26.53
N VAL A 229 -18.24 14.02 -26.78
CA VAL A 229 -19.61 13.90 -26.27
C VAL A 229 -20.53 13.83 -27.47
N HIS A 230 -21.31 12.77 -27.55
CA HIS A 230 -22.27 12.49 -28.60
C HIS A 230 -23.68 12.81 -28.11
N SER A 231 -24.50 13.36 -29.00
CA SER A 231 -25.94 13.50 -28.78
C SER A 231 -26.63 12.22 -29.21
N TRP A 232 -27.26 11.52 -28.28
CA TRP A 232 -28.08 10.35 -28.56
C TRP A 232 -29.31 10.31 -27.67
#